data_AF-A0AAV4CXG3-F1
#
_entry.id   AF-A0AAV4CXG3-F1
#
_cell.length_a   1.000
_cell.length_b   1.000
_cell.length_c   1.000
_cell.angle_alpha   90.00
_cell.angle_beta   90.00
_cell.angle_gamma   90.00
#
_symmetry.space_group_name_H-M   'P 1'
#
loop_
_entity.id
_entity.type
_entity.pdbx_description
1 polymer ?
#
loop_
_entity_poly.entity_id
_entity_poly.type
_entity_poly.pdbx_seq_one_letter_code
_entity_poly.pdbx_strand_id
1 'polypeptide(L)'
;MHNGTQYFAIYDPPYLIKSIRNNLHKSGLKCGFSKVSWQYVEAFYDHDCKLPVRMAPTLTDKHIKLPPFTALRDRLATQVISHSVAAGISTMVALGAQPSEAKDTALFIDRFDKLFNSMNGYTLKSSKPFQHALTLKSTQHSFLLDSAG
;
A
#
# COMPACT_ATOMS: atom_id res chain seq x y z
N MET A 1 -7.33 -29.63 -13.19
CA MET A 1 -8.64 -29.90 -13.82
C MET A 1 -9.14 -31.22 -13.26
N HIS A 2 -10.29 -31.23 -12.61
CA HIS A 2 -10.96 -32.47 -12.19
C HIS A 2 -12.41 -32.34 -12.69
N ASN A 3 -12.86 -33.26 -13.55
CA ASN A 3 -14.19 -33.26 -14.16
C ASN A 3 -14.61 -31.93 -14.83
N GLY A 4 -13.76 -31.33 -15.66
CA GLY A 4 -14.10 -30.12 -16.42
C GLY A 4 -14.22 -28.83 -15.60
N THR A 5 -14.07 -28.89 -14.28
CA THR A 5 -14.08 -27.70 -13.41
C THR A 5 -12.66 -27.14 -13.27
N GLN A 6 -12.51 -25.83 -13.53
CA GLN A 6 -11.28 -25.08 -13.24
C GLN A 6 -11.32 -24.56 -11.80
N TYR A 7 -10.22 -24.78 -11.09
CA TYR A 7 -10.02 -24.29 -9.73
C TYR A 7 -8.92 -23.24 -9.77
N PHE A 8 -9.21 -22.06 -9.24
CA PHE A 8 -8.27 -20.97 -9.11
C PHE A 8 -7.92 -20.80 -7.64
N ALA A 9 -6.64 -20.90 -7.30
CA ALA A 9 -6.15 -20.61 -5.96
C ALA A 9 -5.70 -19.15 -5.90
N ILE A 10 -6.22 -18.40 -4.94
CA ILE A 10 -5.89 -16.99 -4.72
C ILE A 10 -5.41 -16.84 -3.27
N TYR A 11 -4.32 -16.10 -3.09
CA TYR A 11 -3.81 -15.77 -1.76
C TYR A 11 -4.69 -14.73 -1.07
N ASP A 12 -4.83 -14.84 0.25
CA ASP A 12 -5.63 -13.92 1.06
C ASP A 12 -5.03 -12.49 1.04
N PRO A 13 -5.71 -11.49 0.45
CA PRO A 13 -5.17 -10.13 0.28
C PRO A 13 -4.79 -9.42 1.60
N PRO A 14 -5.62 -9.47 2.67
CA PRO A 14 -5.27 -8.89 3.97
C PRO A 14 -4.00 -9.51 4.57
N TYR A 15 -3.83 -10.83 4.44
CA TYR A 15 -2.60 -11.51 4.84
C TYR A 15 -1.37 -11.01 4.07
N LEU A 16 -1.49 -10.85 2.75
CA LEU A 16 -0.39 -10.34 1.91
C LEU A 16 0.04 -8.93 2.34
N ILE A 17 -0.90 -7.99 2.53
CA ILE A 17 -0.59 -6.62 2.96
C ILE A 17 0.11 -6.59 4.32
N LYS A 18 -0.31 -7.43 5.27
CA LYS A 18 0.40 -7.58 6.55
C LYS A 18 1.85 -8.04 6.34
N SER A 19 2.05 -9.08 5.54
CA SER A 19 3.37 -9.62 5.25
C SER A 19 4.29 -8.57 4.64
N ILE A 20 3.78 -7.83 3.64
CA ILE A 20 4.51 -6.73 2.99
C ILE A 20 4.92 -5.66 3.99
N ARG A 21 3.98 -5.17 4.82
CA ARG A 21 4.29 -4.16 5.84
C ARG A 21 5.33 -4.67 6.85
N ASN A 22 5.20 -5.91 7.30
CA ASN A 22 6.13 -6.47 8.29
C ASN A 22 7.54 -6.64 7.72
N ASN A 23 7.66 -7.10 6.46
CA ASN A 23 8.94 -7.22 5.77
C ASN A 23 9.56 -5.83 5.50
N LEU A 24 8.74 -4.87 5.07
CA LEU A 24 9.17 -3.50 4.86
C LEU A 24 9.75 -2.91 6.15
N HIS A 25 9.03 -3.02 7.27
CA HIS A 25 9.49 -2.54 8.58
C HIS A 25 10.78 -3.23 9.04
N LYS A 26 10.90 -4.55 8.87
CA LYS A 26 12.03 -5.32 9.41
C LYS A 26 13.33 -5.10 8.65
N SER A 27 13.29 -5.02 7.32
CA SER A 27 14.51 -5.05 6.49
C SER A 27 14.46 -4.15 5.27
N GLY A 28 13.35 -3.46 5.01
CA GLY A 28 13.08 -2.90 3.69
C GLY A 28 12.74 -3.98 2.65
N LEU A 29 12.49 -3.54 1.42
CA LEU A 29 12.21 -4.42 0.28
C LEU A 29 13.04 -3.99 -0.94
N LYS A 30 13.36 -4.96 -1.80
CA LYS A 30 13.96 -4.71 -3.10
C LYS A 30 12.98 -5.18 -4.19
N CYS A 31 12.56 -4.26 -5.04
CA CYS A 31 11.65 -4.53 -6.16
C CYS A 31 12.37 -4.19 -7.46
N GLY A 32 12.94 -5.21 -8.12
CA GLY A 32 13.83 -5.00 -9.26
C GLY A 32 15.06 -4.19 -8.85
N PHE A 33 15.24 -3.01 -9.46
CA PHE A 33 16.31 -2.07 -9.14
C PHE A 33 15.94 -1.08 -8.02
N SER A 34 14.66 -0.96 -7.68
CA SER A 34 14.16 -0.02 -6.68
C SER A 34 14.34 -0.54 -5.26
N LYS A 35 14.75 0.35 -4.36
CA LYS A 35 14.89 0.08 -2.92
C LYS A 35 13.78 0.77 -2.16
N VAL A 36 12.93 -0.02 -1.50
CA VAL A 36 11.83 0.46 -0.67
C VAL A 36 12.28 0.41 0.78
N SER A 37 12.25 1.54 1.47
CA SER A 37 12.79 1.66 2.83
C SER A 37 11.74 2.16 3.80
N TRP A 38 11.67 1.51 4.96
CA TRP A 38 10.81 1.94 6.07
C TRP A 38 11.14 3.34 6.56
N GLN A 39 12.42 3.72 6.51
CA GLN A 39 12.90 5.02 6.98
C GLN A 39 12.18 6.20 6.32
N TYR A 40 11.75 6.06 5.06
CA TYR A 40 11.01 7.12 4.38
C TYR A 40 9.57 7.25 4.88
N VAL A 41 8.96 6.15 5.33
CA VAL A 41 7.66 6.14 5.99
C VAL A 41 7.76 6.77 7.38
N GLU A 42 8.82 6.45 8.14
CA GLU A 42 9.09 7.06 9.44
C GLU A 42 9.31 8.57 9.32
N ALA A 43 10.20 8.99 8.41
CA ALA A 43 10.50 10.39 8.18
C ALA A 43 9.26 11.18 7.71
N PHE A 44 8.39 10.56 6.91
CA PHE A 44 7.11 11.17 6.54
C PHE A 44 6.20 11.34 7.76
N TYR A 45 6.05 10.31 8.59
CA TYR A 45 5.25 10.38 9.80
C TYR A 45 5.78 11.43 10.79
N ASP A 46 7.10 11.50 10.99
CA ASP A 46 7.74 12.44 11.90
C ASP A 46 7.55 13.91 11.49
N HIS A 47 7.33 14.15 10.20
CA HIS A 47 6.96 15.46 9.67
C HIS A 47 5.45 15.70 9.80
N ASP A 48 4.65 14.77 9.28
CA ASP A 48 3.19 14.88 9.21
C ASP A 48 2.54 14.97 10.59
N CYS A 49 3.04 14.25 11.59
CA CYS A 49 2.46 14.23 12.94
C CYS A 49 2.54 15.57 13.67
N LYS A 50 3.40 16.50 13.21
CA LYS A 50 3.57 17.85 13.77
C LYS A 50 2.68 18.90 13.10
N LEU A 51 2.03 18.55 11.98
CA LEU A 51 1.21 19.48 11.22
C LEU A 51 -0.17 19.62 11.87
N PRO A 52 -0.74 20.84 11.93
CA PRO A 52 -2.09 21.05 12.42
C PRO A 52 -3.14 20.40 11.51
N VAL A 53 -2.86 20.37 10.20
CA VAL A 53 -3.65 19.67 9.19
C VAL A 53 -2.76 18.63 8.53
N ARG A 54 -3.05 17.37 8.79
CA ARG A 54 -2.20 16.23 8.40
C ARG A 54 -2.58 15.69 7.03
N MET A 55 -1.58 15.29 6.25
CA MET A 55 -1.72 14.57 4.98
C MET A 55 -2.21 13.14 5.21
N ALA A 56 -1.71 12.46 6.26
CA ALA A 56 -2.09 11.09 6.60
C ALA A 56 -2.56 10.98 8.06
N PRO A 57 -3.71 11.57 8.43
CA PRO A 57 -4.18 11.67 9.82
C PRO A 57 -4.44 10.31 10.48
N THR A 58 -4.63 9.25 9.70
CA THR A 58 -4.82 7.89 10.21
C THR A 58 -3.53 7.27 10.74
N LEU A 59 -2.36 7.75 10.31
CA LEU A 59 -1.09 7.28 10.84
C LEU A 59 -0.90 7.81 12.27
N THR A 60 -0.44 6.91 13.13
CA THR A 60 -0.17 7.14 14.55
C THR A 60 1.07 6.36 14.95
N ASP A 61 1.61 6.63 16.13
CA ASP A 61 2.78 5.93 16.69
C ASP A 61 2.68 4.40 16.61
N LYS A 62 1.48 3.84 16.72
CA LYS A 62 1.24 2.39 16.65
C LYS A 62 1.57 1.79 15.27
N HIS A 63 1.55 2.60 14.22
CA HIS A 63 1.90 2.21 12.85
C HIS A 63 3.41 2.20 12.64
N ILE A 64 4.13 3.06 13.37
CA ILE A 64 5.57 3.23 13.24
C ILE A 64 6.33 2.32 14.20
N LYS A 65 6.03 2.40 15.50
CA LYS A 65 6.72 1.67 16.57
C LYS A 65 6.39 0.17 16.63
N LEU A 66 5.34 -0.26 15.91
CA LEU A 66 4.82 -1.63 15.87
C LEU A 66 4.87 -2.40 17.20
N PRO A 67 4.21 -1.92 18.27
CA PRO A 67 4.19 -2.64 19.55
C PRO A 67 3.53 -4.03 19.40
N PRO A 68 3.73 -4.95 20.37
CA PRO A 68 3.17 -6.30 20.30
C PRO A 68 1.68 -6.31 19.89
N PHE A 69 1.28 -7.33 19.12
CA PHE A 69 -0.07 -7.51 18.56
C PHE A 69 -0.51 -6.52 17.47
N THR A 70 0.22 -5.43 17.19
CA THR A 70 -0.08 -4.54 16.05
C THR A 70 0.40 -5.12 14.71
N ALA A 71 1.40 -6.00 14.74
CA ALA A 71 1.85 -6.80 13.59
C ALA A 71 0.74 -7.67 12.98
N LEU A 72 -0.27 -8.03 13.79
CA LEU A 72 -1.39 -8.88 13.39
C LEU A 72 -2.60 -8.09 12.89
N ARG A 73 -2.60 -6.76 12.98
CA ARG A 73 -3.75 -5.92 12.63
C ARG A 73 -3.69 -5.48 11.17
N ASP A 74 -4.55 -6.07 10.36
CA ASP A 74 -4.69 -5.80 8.92
C ASP A 74 -4.97 -4.33 8.66
N ARG A 75 -5.84 -3.73 9.49
CA ARG A 75 -6.17 -2.30 9.43
C ARG A 75 -4.95 -1.38 9.58
N LEU A 76 -3.99 -1.71 10.46
CA LEU A 76 -2.80 -0.88 10.62
C LEU A 76 -1.88 -1.03 9.40
N ALA A 77 -1.79 -2.24 8.85
CA ALA A 77 -1.00 -2.47 7.64
C ALA A 77 -1.59 -1.73 6.42
N THR A 78 -2.92 -1.75 6.24
CA THR A 78 -3.58 -1.02 5.14
C THR A 78 -3.48 0.49 5.29
N GLN A 79 -3.49 1.02 6.52
CA GLN A 79 -3.30 2.45 6.76
C GLN A 79 -1.87 2.92 6.44
N VAL A 80 -0.85 2.09 6.71
CA VAL A 80 0.54 2.34 6.27
C VAL A 80 0.65 2.27 4.75
N ILE A 81 0.08 1.25 4.14
CA ILE A 81 0.11 1.04 2.69
C ILE A 81 -1.11 1.71 2.04
N SER A 82 -1.21 3.03 2.18
CA SER A 82 -2.36 3.80 1.69
C SER A 82 -1.94 4.92 0.75
N HIS A 83 -2.87 5.31 -0.13
CA HIS A 83 -2.62 6.39 -1.10
C HIS A 83 -2.18 7.71 -0.43
N SER A 84 -2.75 8.09 0.72
CA SER A 84 -2.37 9.32 1.42
C SER A 84 -0.92 9.32 1.91
N VAL A 85 -0.40 8.14 2.28
CA VAL A 85 1.02 7.99 2.67
C VAL A 85 1.92 8.11 1.45
N ALA A 86 1.57 7.46 0.34
CA ALA A 86 2.32 7.60 -0.91
C ALA A 86 2.32 9.03 -1.45
N ALA A 87 1.17 9.71 -1.42
CA ALA A 87 1.04 11.09 -1.84
C ALA A 87 1.89 12.01 -0.96
N GLY A 88 1.83 11.84 0.36
CA GLY A 88 2.62 12.63 1.31
C GLY A 88 4.14 12.47 1.13
N ILE A 89 4.63 11.23 0.97
CA ILE A 89 6.05 10.97 0.66
C ILE A 89 6.43 11.64 -0.67
N SER A 90 5.60 11.49 -1.72
CA SER A 90 5.86 12.10 -3.03
C SER A 90 5.93 13.63 -2.95
N THR A 91 5.03 14.25 -2.17
CA THR A 91 5.05 15.70 -1.93
C THR A 91 6.31 16.13 -1.21
N MET A 92 6.75 15.41 -0.18
CA MET A 92 8.00 15.72 0.52
C MET A 92 9.22 15.61 -0.40
N VAL A 93 9.26 14.63 -1.31
CA VAL A 93 10.30 14.55 -2.34
C VAL A 93 10.26 15.74 -3.28
N ALA A 94 9.08 16.10 -3.78
CA ALA A 94 8.91 17.24 -4.70
C ALA A 94 9.33 18.57 -4.08
N LEU A 95 9.14 18.74 -2.77
CA LEU A 95 9.53 19.92 -2.00
C LEU A 95 10.99 19.87 -1.51
N GLY A 96 11.73 18.80 -1.79
CA GLY A 96 13.12 18.63 -1.32
C GLY A 96 13.25 18.31 0.17
N ALA A 97 12.14 17.98 0.85
CA ALA A 97 12.13 17.57 2.26
C ALA A 97 12.49 16.09 2.48
N GLN A 98 12.46 15.28 1.40
CA GLN A 98 13.01 13.92 1.37
C GLN A 98 13.85 13.72 0.11
N PRO A 99 14.82 12.80 0.12
CA PRO A 99 15.69 12.56 -1.02
C PRO A 99 14.93 11.82 -2.13
N SER A 100 15.43 11.88 -3.38
CA SER A 100 14.71 11.38 -4.55
C SER A 100 14.44 9.87 -4.51
N GLU A 101 15.27 9.11 -3.79
CA GLU A 101 15.12 7.67 -3.56
C GLU A 101 13.82 7.32 -2.80
N ALA A 102 13.27 8.26 -2.01
CA ALA A 102 12.00 8.04 -1.33
C ALA A 102 10.81 7.91 -2.31
N LYS A 103 10.97 8.39 -3.55
CA LYS A 103 9.97 8.26 -4.62
C LYS A 103 9.64 6.80 -4.92
N ASP A 104 10.63 5.92 -4.90
CA ASP A 104 10.41 4.49 -5.14
C ASP A 104 9.53 3.87 -4.05
N THR A 105 9.69 4.35 -2.80
CA THR A 105 8.84 3.92 -1.68
C THR A 105 7.41 4.42 -1.84
N ALA A 106 7.22 5.67 -2.26
CA ALA A 106 5.89 6.20 -2.53
C ALA A 106 5.18 5.43 -3.66
N LEU A 107 5.86 5.19 -4.78
CA LEU A 107 5.31 4.44 -5.92
C LEU A 107 4.95 3.00 -5.54
N PHE A 108 5.81 2.35 -4.75
CA PHE A 108 5.53 1.01 -4.21
C PHE A 108 4.26 1.02 -3.35
N ILE A 109 4.15 1.95 -2.39
CA ILE A 109 2.98 2.05 -1.50
C ILE A 109 1.69 2.29 -2.30
N ASP A 110 1.72 3.22 -3.26
CA ASP A 110 0.56 3.53 -4.10
C ASP A 110 0.12 2.32 -4.95
N ARG A 111 1.09 1.59 -5.53
CA ARG A 111 0.82 0.37 -6.30
C ARG A 111 0.14 -0.69 -5.44
N PHE A 112 0.64 -0.91 -4.22
CA PHE A 112 0.06 -1.92 -3.32
C PHE A 112 -1.28 -1.50 -2.71
N ASP A 113 -1.51 -0.20 -2.47
CA ASP A 113 -2.84 0.30 -2.10
C ASP A 113 -3.86 0.01 -3.22
N LYS A 114 -3.52 0.32 -4.47
CA LYS A 114 -4.38 0.06 -5.64
C LYS A 114 -4.66 -1.44 -5.82
N LEU A 115 -3.63 -2.27 -5.69
CA LEU A 115 -3.74 -3.72 -5.78
C LEU A 115 -4.62 -4.29 -4.65
N PHE A 116 -4.44 -3.83 -3.42
CA PHE A 116 -5.27 -4.27 -2.31
C PHE A 116 -6.73 -3.83 -2.48
N ASN A 117 -6.95 -2.60 -2.93
CA ASN A 117 -8.28 -2.07 -3.19
C ASN A 117 -8.99 -2.80 -4.34
N SER A 118 -8.28 -3.21 -5.40
CA SER A 118 -8.85 -3.97 -6.52
C SER A 118 -9.36 -5.35 -6.12
N MET A 119 -8.71 -5.99 -5.15
CA MET A 119 -9.15 -7.29 -4.60
C MET A 119 -10.25 -7.15 -3.54
N ASN A 120 -10.41 -5.97 -2.94
CA ASN A 120 -11.42 -5.69 -1.91
C ASN A 120 -12.54 -4.76 -2.40
N GLY A 121 -12.77 -4.68 -3.71
CA GLY A 121 -13.86 -3.89 -4.29
C GLY A 121 -15.21 -4.58 -4.11
N TYR A 122 -16.07 -4.08 -3.23
CA TYR A 122 -17.42 -4.61 -2.96
C TYR A 122 -18.56 -3.68 -3.40
N THR A 123 -18.25 -2.51 -3.97
CA THR A 123 -19.24 -1.44 -4.22
C THR A 123 -19.33 -1.03 -5.68
N LEU A 124 -20.56 -0.87 -6.20
CA LEU A 124 -20.83 -0.41 -7.59
C LEU A 124 -20.50 1.08 -7.81
N LYS A 125 -20.40 1.87 -6.74
CA LYS A 125 -20.01 3.29 -6.77
C LYS A 125 -19.03 3.53 -5.62
N SER A 126 -17.77 3.82 -5.90
CA SER A 126 -16.78 4.29 -4.93
C SER A 126 -16.08 5.53 -5.48
N SER A 127 -15.69 6.45 -4.59
CA SER A 127 -14.80 7.56 -4.97
C SER A 127 -13.40 7.08 -5.37
N LYS A 128 -13.07 5.82 -5.09
CA LYS A 128 -11.82 5.17 -5.47
C LYS A 128 -12.05 4.22 -6.64
N PRO A 129 -11.50 4.49 -7.84
CA PRO A 129 -11.68 3.67 -9.04
C PRO A 129 -11.37 2.19 -8.83
N PHE A 130 -10.38 1.86 -8.01
CA PHE A 130 -9.98 0.48 -7.72
C PHE A 130 -10.94 -0.28 -6.79
N GLN A 131 -11.87 0.39 -6.10
CA GLN A 131 -12.83 -0.27 -5.19
C GLN A 131 -14.16 -0.64 -5.88
N HIS A 132 -14.26 -0.45 -7.20
CA HIS A 132 -15.41 -0.93 -7.97
C HIS A 132 -15.38 -2.45 -8.11
N ALA A 133 -16.56 -3.04 -8.35
CA ALA A 133 -16.66 -4.45 -8.73
C ALA A 133 -15.80 -4.75 -9.98
N LEU A 134 -15.03 -5.84 -9.93
CA LEU A 134 -14.21 -6.27 -11.05
C LEU A 134 -15.10 -6.66 -12.24
N THR A 135 -14.90 -5.99 -13.37
CA THR A 135 -15.54 -6.34 -14.64
C THR A 135 -14.51 -6.37 -15.76
N LEU A 136 -14.80 -7.06 -16.87
CA LEU A 136 -13.88 -7.18 -18.02
C LEU A 136 -13.45 -5.84 -18.64
N LYS A 137 -14.19 -4.76 -18.37
CA LYS A 137 -13.90 -3.40 -18.86
C LYS A 137 -13.39 -2.45 -17.77
N SER A 138 -13.20 -2.94 -16.55
CA SER A 138 -12.82 -2.11 -15.41
C SER A 138 -11.33 -1.76 -15.42
N THR A 139 -10.97 -0.61 -14.86
CA THR A 139 -9.56 -0.17 -14.71
C THR A 139 -8.74 -1.15 -13.87
N GLN A 140 -9.39 -1.90 -12.97
CA GLN A 140 -8.78 -3.00 -12.21
C GLN A 140 -8.32 -4.14 -13.13
N HIS A 141 -9.12 -4.50 -14.14
CA HIS A 141 -8.79 -5.60 -15.05
C HIS A 141 -7.52 -5.28 -15.86
N SER A 142 -7.41 -4.07 -16.42
CA SER A 142 -6.17 -3.65 -17.11
C SER A 142 -4.98 -3.60 -16.16
N PHE A 143 -5.14 -3.01 -14.97
CA PHE A 143 -4.07 -2.91 -13.98
C PHE A 143 -3.53 -4.27 -13.51
N LEU A 144 -4.42 -5.26 -13.36
CA LEU A 144 -4.04 -6.62 -12.96
C LEU A 144 -3.29 -7.34 -14.08
N LEU A 145 -3.69 -7.16 -15.35
CA LEU A 145 -2.97 -7.72 -16.51
C LEU A 145 -1.58 -7.12 -16.65
N ASP A 146 -1.45 -5.80 -16.51
CA ASP A 146 -0.16 -5.10 -16.58
C ASP A 146 0.78 -5.47 -15.42
N SER A 147 0.21 -5.91 -14.28
CA SER A 147 0.98 -6.32 -13.10
C SER A 147 1.42 -7.79 -13.13
N ALA A 148 0.94 -8.58 -14.09
CA ALA A 148 1.29 -9.99 -14.26
C ALA A 148 2.53 -10.21 -15.16
N GLY A 149 3.12 -9.12 -15.69
CA GLY A 149 4.34 -9.10 -16.50
C GLY A 149 5.62 -8.89 -15.72
#